data_AF-A0A440UW46-F1
#
_entry.id   AF-A0A440UW46-F1
#
_cell.length_a   1.000
_cell.length_b   1.000
_cell.length_c   1.000
_cell.angle_alpha   90.00
_cell.angle_beta   90.00
_cell.angle_gamma   90.00
#
_symmetry.space_group_name_H-M   'P 1'
#
loop_
_entity.id
_entity.type
_entity.pdbx_description
1 polymer ?
#
loop_
_entity_poly.entity_id
_entity_poly.type
_entity_poly.pdbx_seq_one_letter_code
_entity_poly.pdbx_strand_id
1 'polypeptide(L)'
;MTIRQPTHTPYDGSSKLFTIGLKPLELNRWIEVDHFLLPHLAEKRRLYAEIPEKIFVEEEETRDAQQEVFDLLAGYLPAKHPETHRGAGSDVEVVGLESASNALPPELNKAPLAHASLLVQEDLIIMRRGDNGWRLAAG
;
A
#
# COMPACT_ATOMS: atom_id res chain seq x y z
N MET A 1 -16.74 6.05 28.07
CA MET A 1 -16.18 6.02 26.71
C MET A 1 -14.68 6.14 26.83
N THR A 2 -13.94 5.08 26.50
CA THR A 2 -12.47 5.13 26.48
C THR A 2 -12.07 5.66 25.10
N ILE A 3 -11.57 6.91 25.05
CA ILE A 3 -11.06 7.49 23.80
C ILE A 3 -9.76 6.75 23.48
N ARG A 4 -9.73 5.99 22.38
CA ARG A 4 -8.49 5.37 21.89
C ARG A 4 -7.59 6.49 21.39
N GLN A 5 -6.40 6.63 21.98
CA GLN A 5 -5.42 7.60 21.51
C GLN A 5 -4.86 7.16 20.15
N PRO A 6 -4.56 8.12 19.26
CA PRO A 6 -3.98 7.81 17.97
C PRO A 6 -2.60 7.16 18.13
N THR A 7 -2.28 6.18 17.26
CA THR A 7 -0.99 5.47 17.28
C THR A 7 0.19 6.43 17.17
N HIS A 8 0.01 7.51 16.40
CA HIS A 8 0.98 8.59 16.24
C HIS A 8 0.39 9.90 16.72
N THR A 9 1.20 10.70 17.43
CA THR A 9 0.84 12.06 17.82
C THR A 9 1.59 13.04 16.93
N PRO A 10 0.92 13.71 15.96
CA PRO A 10 1.56 14.75 15.18
C PRO A 10 2.04 15.89 16.09
N TYR A 11 3.22 16.45 15.79
CA TYR A 11 3.78 17.58 16.54
C TYR A 11 3.96 17.32 18.04
N ASP A 12 4.33 16.11 18.43
CA ASP A 12 4.64 15.72 19.83
C ASP A 12 5.84 16.45 20.47
N GLY A 13 6.45 17.40 19.75
CA GLY A 13 7.59 18.19 20.19
C GLY A 13 8.94 17.47 20.11
N SER A 14 8.99 16.21 19.66
CA SER A 14 10.23 15.44 19.54
C SER A 14 11.02 15.71 18.25
N SER A 15 10.36 16.30 17.25
CA SER A 15 10.94 16.55 15.91
C SER A 15 11.66 17.91 15.83
N LYS A 16 12.81 17.96 15.15
CA LYS A 16 13.51 19.22 14.89
C LYS A 16 12.68 20.11 13.97
N LEU A 17 12.42 21.35 14.40
CA LEU A 17 11.80 22.40 13.59
C LEU A 17 12.55 22.58 12.27
N PHE A 18 11.82 22.77 11.16
CA PHE A 18 12.34 22.98 9.79
C PHE A 18 13.00 21.78 9.09
N THR A 19 12.78 20.55 9.55
CA THR A 19 13.18 19.36 8.79
C THR A 19 12.17 19.11 7.67
N ILE A 20 12.62 18.98 6.41
CA ILE A 20 11.80 18.42 5.32
C ILE A 20 11.37 17.02 5.81
N GLY A 21 10.06 16.81 5.99
CA GLY A 21 9.45 15.68 6.72
C GLY A 21 9.57 14.32 6.02
N LEU A 22 10.77 13.96 5.57
CA LEU A 22 11.11 12.67 5.01
C LEU A 22 12.06 11.98 5.99
N LYS A 23 11.61 10.88 6.57
CA LYS A 23 12.42 9.99 7.41
C LYS A 23 12.62 8.67 6.66
N PRO A 24 13.82 8.06 6.71
CA PRO A 24 13.99 6.69 6.23
C PRO A 24 12.92 5.77 6.84
N LEU A 25 12.39 4.90 6.00
CA LEU A 25 11.37 3.95 6.38
C LEU A 25 11.98 2.85 7.27
N GLU A 26 11.40 2.62 8.43
CA GLU A 26 11.77 1.51 9.31
C GLU A 26 11.05 0.24 8.83
N LEU A 27 11.65 -0.52 7.91
CA LEU A 27 11.02 -1.68 7.24
C LEU A 27 10.50 -2.78 8.18
N ASN A 28 10.89 -2.78 9.46
CA ASN A 28 10.35 -3.70 10.46
C ASN A 28 9.05 -3.21 11.12
N ARG A 29 8.64 -1.96 10.88
CA ARG A 29 7.47 -1.31 11.48
C ARG A 29 6.99 -0.15 10.61
N TRP A 30 6.50 -0.48 9.40
CA TRP A 30 6.14 0.49 8.37
C TRP A 30 4.69 0.42 7.89
N ILE A 31 4.01 -0.70 8.08
CA ILE A 31 2.59 -0.88 7.72
C ILE A 31 1.75 -1.15 8.96
N GLU A 32 0.63 -0.44 9.08
CA GLU A 32 -0.29 -0.52 10.21
C GLU A 32 -1.62 -1.14 9.77
N VAL A 33 -1.91 -2.32 10.31
CA VAL A 33 -3.17 -3.01 10.07
C VAL A 33 -4.09 -2.77 11.25
N ASP A 34 -5.33 -2.39 10.96
CA ASP A 34 -6.36 -2.22 11.97
C ASP A 34 -7.72 -2.73 11.47
N HIS A 35 -8.76 -2.48 12.26
CA HIS A 35 -10.12 -2.92 11.97
C HIS A 35 -10.74 -2.33 10.69
N PHE A 36 -10.14 -1.31 10.06
CA PHE A 36 -10.62 -0.74 8.81
C PHE A 36 -10.05 -1.42 7.56
N LEU A 37 -9.17 -2.44 7.71
CA LEU A 37 -8.56 -3.15 6.61
C LEU A 37 -9.58 -3.61 5.56
N LEU A 38 -10.58 -4.40 5.96
CA LEU A 38 -11.54 -4.97 5.02
C LEU A 38 -12.41 -3.90 4.33
N PRO A 39 -13.00 -2.90 5.05
CA PRO A 39 -13.70 -1.80 4.41
C PRO A 39 -12.86 -1.01 3.39
N HIS A 40 -11.60 -0.70 3.70
CA HIS A 40 -10.72 0.04 2.80
C HIS A 40 -10.38 -0.78 1.54
N LEU A 41 -10.07 -2.06 1.70
CA LEU A 41 -9.78 -2.93 0.55
C LEU A 41 -11.01 -3.14 -0.34
N ALA A 42 -12.20 -3.23 0.25
CA ALA A 42 -13.45 -3.29 -0.52
C ALA A 42 -13.67 -2.01 -1.34
N GLU A 43 -13.36 -0.84 -0.78
CA GLU A 43 -13.48 0.42 -1.50
C GLU A 43 -12.44 0.55 -2.63
N LYS A 44 -11.17 0.18 -2.39
CA LYS A 44 -10.15 0.13 -3.45
C LYS A 44 -10.58 -0.75 -4.62
N ARG A 45 -11.15 -1.93 -4.33
CA ARG A 45 -11.69 -2.82 -5.37
C ARG A 45 -12.85 -2.20 -6.14
N ARG A 46 -13.79 -1.55 -5.45
CA ARG A 46 -14.90 -0.84 -6.09
C ARG A 46 -14.38 0.25 -7.03
N LEU A 47 -13.41 1.03 -6.58
CA LEU A 47 -12.78 2.11 -7.36
C LEU A 47 -12.02 1.56 -8.58
N TYR A 48 -11.27 0.47 -8.44
CA TYR A 48 -10.65 -0.21 -9.58
C TYR A 48 -11.67 -0.78 -10.57
N ALA A 49 -12.84 -1.23 -10.11
CA ALA A 49 -13.88 -1.73 -11.01
C ALA A 49 -14.62 -0.61 -11.75
N GLU A 50 -14.87 0.53 -11.10
CA GLU A 50 -15.71 1.60 -11.64
C GLU A 50 -14.93 2.66 -12.44
N ILE A 51 -13.74 3.05 -11.98
CA ILE A 51 -12.97 4.17 -12.54
C ILE A 51 -11.44 3.89 -12.53
N PRO A 52 -10.98 2.73 -13.03
CA PRO A 52 -9.57 2.30 -12.91
C PRO A 52 -8.57 3.36 -13.40
N GLU A 53 -8.88 4.04 -14.50
CA GLU A 53 -8.03 5.06 -15.13
C GLU A 53 -7.84 6.33 -14.31
N LYS A 54 -8.69 6.57 -13.30
CA LYS A 54 -8.55 7.68 -12.35
C LYS A 54 -7.82 7.28 -11.07
N ILE A 55 -7.71 5.98 -10.81
CA ILE A 55 -7.24 5.45 -9.55
C ILE A 55 -5.82 4.92 -9.67
N PHE A 56 -5.42 4.46 -10.85
CA PHE A 56 -4.09 3.95 -11.08
C PHE A 56 -3.50 4.44 -12.40
N VAL A 57 -2.28 4.95 -12.33
CA VAL A 57 -1.48 5.32 -13.49
C VAL A 57 -0.03 4.91 -13.27
N GLU A 58 0.68 4.61 -14.36
CA GLU A 58 2.07 4.20 -14.30
C GLU A 58 2.84 4.60 -15.57
N GLU A 59 4.14 4.83 -15.40
CA GLU A 59 5.12 4.87 -16.49
C GLU A 59 5.60 3.44 -16.81
N GLU A 60 5.82 3.12 -18.09
CA GLU A 60 6.20 1.76 -18.55
C GLU A 60 7.43 1.18 -17.84
N GLU A 61 8.41 2.02 -17.52
CA GLU A 61 9.67 1.64 -16.87
C GLU A 61 9.56 1.42 -15.35
N THR A 62 8.34 1.36 -14.77
CA THR A 62 8.16 1.26 -13.31
C THR A 62 7.91 -0.16 -12.82
N ARG A 63 7.68 -1.13 -13.72
CA ARG A 63 7.28 -2.51 -13.36
C ARG A 63 8.22 -3.18 -12.36
N ASP A 64 9.53 -3.04 -12.53
CA ASP A 64 10.51 -3.63 -11.60
C ASP A 64 10.42 -3.03 -10.20
N ALA A 65 10.25 -1.71 -10.11
CA ALA A 65 10.06 -1.02 -8.83
C ALA A 65 8.71 -1.37 -8.19
N GLN A 66 7.67 -1.57 -9.00
CA GLN A 66 6.38 -2.07 -8.51
C GLN A 66 6.51 -3.48 -7.93
N GLN A 67 7.27 -4.36 -8.60
CA GLN A 67 7.52 -5.71 -8.13
C GLN A 67 8.31 -5.71 -6.82
N GLU A 68 9.32 -4.84 -6.69
CA GLU A 68 10.06 -4.66 -5.44
C GLU A 68 9.13 -4.29 -4.28
N VAL A 69 8.20 -3.35 -4.49
CA VAL A 69 7.19 -2.98 -3.48
C VAL A 69 6.29 -4.16 -3.12
N PHE A 70 5.81 -4.90 -4.12
CA PHE A 70 5.01 -6.10 -3.91
C PHE A 70 5.77 -7.14 -3.08
N ASP A 71 7.01 -7.45 -3.44
CA ASP A 71 7.83 -8.46 -2.76
C ASP A 71 8.13 -8.08 -1.30
N LEU A 72 8.41 -6.80 -1.06
CA LEU A 72 8.61 -6.28 0.29
C LEU A 72 7.36 -6.47 1.16
N LEU A 73 6.18 -6.17 0.62
CA LEU A 73 4.91 -6.35 1.33
C LEU A 73 4.55 -7.82 1.50
N ALA A 74 4.72 -8.64 0.47
CA ALA A 74 4.43 -10.07 0.50
C ALA A 74 5.29 -10.83 1.51
N GLY A 75 6.54 -10.40 1.72
CA GLY A 75 7.39 -10.92 2.80
C GLY A 75 7.04 -10.37 4.18
N TYR A 76 6.69 -9.09 4.26
CA TYR A 76 6.44 -8.40 5.53
C TYR A 76 5.09 -8.77 6.16
N LEU A 77 4.00 -8.77 5.38
CA LEU A 77 2.64 -8.83 5.89
C LEU A 77 2.31 -10.15 6.61
N PRO A 78 2.57 -11.35 6.04
CA PRO A 78 2.33 -12.60 6.77
C PRO A 78 3.26 -12.76 7.99
N ALA A 79 4.46 -12.17 7.96
CA ALA A 79 5.43 -12.26 9.04
C ALA A 79 5.10 -11.34 10.23
N LYS A 80 4.45 -10.20 9.99
CA LYS A 80 4.15 -9.18 11.01
C LYS A 80 2.68 -9.07 11.39
N HIS A 81 1.77 -9.45 10.50
CA HIS A 81 0.31 -9.39 10.67
C HIS A 81 -0.36 -10.74 10.30
N PRO A 82 0.08 -11.88 10.90
CA PRO A 82 -0.39 -13.23 10.55
C PRO A 82 -1.89 -13.47 10.82
N GLU A 83 -2.53 -12.63 11.62
CA GLU A 83 -3.96 -12.67 11.91
C GLU A 83 -4.82 -12.23 10.72
N THR A 84 -4.31 -11.31 9.89
CA THR A 84 -5.02 -10.75 8.73
C THR A 84 -4.41 -11.19 7.41
N HIS A 85 -3.13 -11.56 7.37
CA HIS A 85 -2.42 -11.91 6.15
C HIS A 85 -1.86 -13.31 6.21
N ARG A 86 -2.07 -14.09 5.14
CA ARG A 86 -1.56 -15.47 5.01
C ARG A 86 -0.93 -15.68 3.65
N GLY A 87 -0.27 -16.82 3.48
CA GLY A 87 0.46 -17.15 2.26
C GLY A 87 1.90 -16.63 2.28
N ALA A 88 2.55 -16.71 1.13
CA ALA A 88 3.92 -16.23 0.92
C ALA A 88 4.15 -15.93 -0.56
N GLY A 89 5.01 -14.94 -0.84
CA GLY A 89 5.33 -14.56 -2.22
C GLY A 89 4.09 -14.11 -2.99
N SER A 90 3.87 -14.66 -4.18
CA SER A 90 2.72 -14.34 -5.04
C SER A 90 1.37 -14.72 -4.46
N ASP A 91 1.33 -15.65 -3.49
CA ASP A 91 0.10 -16.23 -2.95
C ASP A 91 -0.34 -15.54 -1.64
N VAL A 92 0.24 -14.37 -1.34
CA VAL A 92 -0.15 -13.59 -0.17
C VAL A 92 -1.58 -13.07 -0.32
N GLU A 93 -2.40 -13.25 0.72
CA GLU A 93 -3.80 -12.84 0.71
C GLU A 93 -4.25 -12.27 2.05
N VAL A 94 -5.36 -11.51 2.01
CA VAL A 94 -6.03 -10.95 3.19
C VAL A 94 -7.20 -11.85 3.60
N VAL A 95 -7.14 -12.35 4.83
CA VAL A 95 -8.17 -13.21 5.42
C VAL A 95 -9.47 -12.44 5.62
N GLY A 96 -10.61 -13.07 5.29
CA GLY A 96 -11.94 -12.49 5.48
C GLY A 96 -12.45 -11.65 4.31
N LEU A 97 -11.72 -11.64 3.19
CA LEU A 97 -12.09 -10.94 1.95
C LEU A 97 -12.64 -11.92 0.89
N GLU A 98 -13.26 -13.02 1.32
CA GLU A 98 -13.77 -14.08 0.45
C GLU A 98 -15.14 -13.70 -0.16
N SER A 99 -15.25 -13.73 -1.50
CA SER A 99 -16.48 -13.75 -2.33
C SER A 99 -16.84 -12.54 -3.21
N ALA A 100 -16.01 -11.50 -3.33
CA ALA A 100 -16.14 -10.55 -4.43
C ALA A 100 -15.00 -10.81 -5.42
N SER A 101 -15.32 -11.06 -6.70
CA SER A 101 -14.38 -11.26 -7.82
C SER A 101 -13.00 -10.65 -7.53
N ASN A 102 -12.03 -11.48 -7.14
CA ASN A 102 -10.66 -11.03 -6.84
C ASN A 102 -9.90 -10.55 -8.10
N ALA A 103 -10.51 -10.65 -9.27
CA ALA A 103 -9.89 -10.21 -10.52
C ALA A 103 -9.92 -8.69 -10.62
N LEU A 104 -8.72 -8.09 -10.58
CA LEU A 104 -8.50 -6.74 -11.10
C LEU A 104 -8.94 -6.67 -12.58
N PRO A 105 -9.35 -5.48 -13.08
CA PRO A 105 -9.54 -5.27 -14.50
C PRO A 105 -8.30 -5.74 -15.29
N PRO A 106 -8.46 -6.25 -16.53
CA PRO A 106 -7.35 -6.81 -17.31
C PRO A 106 -6.12 -5.88 -17.43
N GLU A 107 -6.35 -4.57 -17.49
CA GLU A 107 -5.29 -3.56 -17.58
C GLU A 107 -4.46 -3.47 -16.29
N LEU A 108 -5.11 -3.57 -15.12
CA LEU A 108 -4.46 -3.51 -13.81
C LEU A 108 -3.90 -4.86 -13.36
N ASN A 109 -4.43 -5.96 -13.90
CA ASN A 109 -4.01 -7.30 -13.50
C ASN A 109 -2.52 -7.58 -13.78
N LYS A 110 -1.86 -6.79 -14.64
CA LYS A 110 -0.43 -6.88 -14.94
C LYS A 110 0.43 -5.97 -14.07
N ALA A 111 -0.16 -5.15 -13.21
CA ALA A 111 0.54 -4.17 -12.38
C ALA A 111 0.81 -4.71 -10.98
N PRO A 112 2.08 -5.03 -10.61
CA PRO A 112 2.39 -5.51 -9.27
C PRO A 112 1.97 -4.52 -8.19
N LEU A 113 2.01 -3.22 -8.46
CA LEU A 113 1.60 -2.19 -7.48
C LEU A 113 0.09 -2.17 -7.24
N ALA A 114 -0.72 -2.48 -8.25
CA ALA A 114 -2.17 -2.62 -8.08
C ALA A 114 -2.54 -3.86 -7.26
N HIS A 115 -1.77 -4.95 -7.39
CA HIS A 115 -1.92 -6.11 -6.49
C HIS A 115 -1.45 -5.77 -5.07
N ALA A 116 -0.31 -5.10 -4.94
CA ALA A 116 0.24 -4.68 -3.66
C ALA A 116 -0.72 -3.75 -2.89
N SER A 117 -1.38 -2.83 -3.58
CA SER A 117 -2.33 -1.88 -2.98
C SER A 117 -3.56 -2.58 -2.38
N LEU A 118 -3.88 -3.80 -2.85
CA LEU A 118 -4.97 -4.64 -2.34
C LEU A 118 -4.56 -5.51 -1.15
N LEU A 119 -3.32 -5.42 -0.69
CA LEU A 119 -2.84 -6.08 0.54
C LEU A 119 -2.82 -5.13 1.74
N VAL A 120 -2.87 -3.81 1.51
CA VAL A 120 -2.65 -2.79 2.55
C VAL A 120 -3.72 -1.71 2.53
N GLN A 121 -3.86 -0.97 3.63
CA GLN A 121 -4.84 0.12 3.73
C GLN A 121 -4.33 1.38 3.04
N GLU A 122 -3.04 1.60 3.14
CA GLU A 122 -2.30 2.77 2.68
C GLU A 122 -2.31 2.87 1.16
N ASP A 123 -2.17 4.10 0.66
CA ASP A 123 -1.92 4.35 -0.76
C ASP A 123 -0.43 4.18 -1.05
N LEU A 124 -0.13 3.51 -2.16
CA LEU A 124 1.24 3.21 -2.57
C LEU A 124 1.61 4.05 -3.78
N ILE A 125 2.69 4.82 -3.66
CA ILE A 125 3.15 5.71 -4.72
C ILE A 125 4.64 5.48 -4.94
N ILE A 126 5.05 5.30 -6.19
CA ILE A 126 6.43 5.25 -6.61
C ILE A 126 6.84 6.62 -7.12
N MET A 127 7.87 7.19 -6.50
CA MET A 127 8.49 8.43 -6.97
C MET A 127 9.81 8.14 -7.65
N ARG A 128 10.06 8.76 -8.81
CA ARG A 128 11.36 8.69 -9.50
C ARG A 128 12.00 10.07 -9.55
N ARG A 129 13.31 10.10 -9.36
CA ARG A 129 14.11 11.30 -9.55
C ARG A 129 14.45 11.44 -11.04
N GLY A 130 14.12 12.60 -11.61
CA GLY A 130 14.59 13.03 -12.93
C GLY A 130 15.35 14.35 -12.83
N ASP A 131 15.67 14.93 -13.98
CA ASP A 131 16.46 16.17 -14.08
C ASP A 131 15.78 17.36 -13.37
N ASN A 132 14.45 17.42 -13.43
CA ASN A 132 13.64 18.49 -12.83
C ASN A 132 13.17 18.16 -11.39
N GLY A 133 13.71 17.12 -10.76
CA GLY A 133 13.38 16.71 -9.39
C GLY A 133 12.59 15.40 -9.31
N TRP A 134 11.89 15.21 -8.19
CA TRP A 134 11.08 14.02 -7.94
C TRP A 134 9.71 14.16 -8.60
N ARG A 135 9.25 13.09 -9.28
CA ARG A 135 7.91 13.00 -9.87
C ARG A 135 7.23 11.70 -9.43
N LEU A 136 5.90 11.69 -9.43
CA LEU A 136 5.12 10.46 -9.28
C LEU A 136 5.22 9.68 -10.59
N ALA A 137 5.65 8.43 -10.51
CA ALA A 137 5.88 7.57 -11.67
C ALA A 137 4.90 6.39 -11.72
N ALA A 138 4.40 5.93 -10.58
CA ALA A 138 3.28 4.99 -10.51
C ALA A 138 2.51 5.18 -9.19
N GLY A 139 1.21 4.91 -9.21
CA GLY A 139 0.33 5.02 -8.05
C GLY A 139 -1.13 4.89 -8.43
#